data_AF-A0A538D874-F1
#
_entry.id   AF-A0A538D874-F1
#
_cell.length_a   1.000
_cell.length_b   1.000
_cell.length_c   1.000
_cell.angle_alpha   90.00
_cell.angle_beta   90.00
_cell.angle_gamma   90.00
#
_symmetry.space_group_name_H-M   'P 1'
#
loop_
_entity.id
_entity.type
_entity.pdbx_description
1 polymer ?
#
loop_
_entity_poly.entity_id
_entity_poly.type
_entity_poly.pdbx_seq_one_letter_code
_entity_poly.pdbx_strand_id
1 'polypeptide(L)'
;MAWEPGLDVHEWRSEWASLEDDIADSPETGLPVVHELITRMLRQRGVLDDNLVVAEGVDPDWIRTWEAGRELVSLVDDAAAEVDDQDLVDQLDEYRDLFEALLEQRAAP
;
A
#
# COMPACT_ATOMS: atom_id res chain seq x y z
N MET A 1 8.90 22.02 -11.60
CA MET A 1 9.56 21.82 -10.29
C MET A 1 10.16 20.44 -10.34
N ALA A 2 11.47 20.33 -10.12
CA ALA A 2 12.16 19.04 -10.13
C ALA A 2 11.81 18.30 -8.83
N TRP A 3 11.14 17.15 -8.94
CA TRP A 3 10.96 16.22 -7.83
C TRP A 3 12.32 15.55 -7.59
N GLU A 4 12.87 15.66 -6.38
CA GLU A 4 14.12 15.01 -6.02
C GLU A 4 13.84 13.54 -5.70
N PRO A 5 14.29 12.57 -6.52
CA PRO A 5 13.88 11.18 -6.39
C PRO A 5 14.28 10.52 -5.05
N GLY A 6 15.21 11.11 -4.30
CA GLY A 6 15.63 10.61 -2.98
C GLY A 6 14.82 11.12 -1.78
N LEU A 7 14.08 12.23 -1.91
CA LEU A 7 13.32 12.80 -0.80
C LEU A 7 12.09 11.94 -0.47
N ASP A 8 11.39 11.45 -1.50
CA ASP A 8 10.19 10.66 -1.26
C ASP A 8 10.49 9.29 -0.61
N VAL A 9 11.67 8.67 -0.80
CA VAL A 9 11.97 7.37 -0.14
C VAL A 9 12.07 7.54 1.37
N HIS A 10 12.72 8.61 1.83
CA HIS A 10 12.80 8.92 3.25
C HIS A 10 11.43 9.28 3.82
N GLU A 11 10.66 10.08 3.08
CA GLU A 11 9.28 10.43 3.45
C GLU A 11 8.42 9.17 3.58
N TRP A 12 8.39 8.31 2.56
CA TRP A 12 7.62 7.07 2.58
C TRP A 12 8.02 6.13 3.72
N ARG A 13 9.33 6.00 4.01
CA ARG A 13 9.79 5.20 5.17
C ARG A 13 9.34 5.80 6.50
N SER A 14 9.35 7.13 6.63
CA SER A 14 8.88 7.81 7.84
C SER A 14 7.37 7.68 8.02
N GLU A 15 6.60 7.77 6.93
CA GLU A 15 5.15 7.54 6.96
C GLU A 15 4.84 6.09 7.36
N TRP A 16 5.48 5.10 6.72
CA TRP A 16 5.32 3.68 7.08
C TRP A 16 5.65 3.43 8.56
N ALA A 17 6.80 3.92 9.04
CA ALA A 17 7.20 3.75 10.43
C ALA A 17 6.22 4.36 11.43
N SER A 18 5.48 5.40 11.03
CA SER A 18 4.44 6.01 11.87
C SER A 18 3.16 5.16 11.89
N LEU A 19 2.91 4.36 10.85
CA LEU A 19 1.76 3.46 10.75
C LEU A 19 2.01 2.12 11.46
N GLU A 20 3.27 1.69 11.62
CA GLU A 20 3.59 0.40 12.26
C GLU A 20 2.98 0.26 13.67
N ASP A 21 2.93 1.34 14.45
CA ASP A 21 2.31 1.35 15.79
C ASP A 21 0.78 1.24 15.71
N ASP A 22 0.17 1.99 14.80
CA ASP A 22 -1.29 2.01 14.56
C ASP A 22 -1.80 0.65 14.05
N ILE A 23 -1.05 0.03 13.15
CA ILE A 23 -1.34 -1.31 12.61
C ILE A 23 -1.20 -2.39 13.70
N ALA A 24 -0.21 -2.25 14.59
CA ALA A 24 0.01 -3.19 15.68
C ALA A 24 -1.05 -3.10 16.78
N ASP A 25 -1.59 -1.90 17.01
CA ASP A 25 -2.69 -1.67 17.96
C ASP A 25 -4.05 -2.06 17.37
N SER A 26 -4.32 -1.60 16.14
CA SER A 26 -5.62 -1.69 15.48
C SER A 26 -5.45 -1.95 13.96
N PRO A 27 -5.28 -3.21 13.53
CA PRO A 27 -5.02 -3.54 12.12
C PRO A 27 -6.20 -3.17 11.20
N GLU A 28 -7.43 -3.24 11.71
CA GLU A 28 -8.65 -2.80 11.00
C GLU A 28 -8.63 -1.31 10.62
N THR A 29 -8.15 -0.43 11.51
CA THR A 29 -8.03 1.00 11.21
C THR A 29 -6.73 1.34 10.48
N GLY A 30 -5.68 0.54 10.67
CA GLY A 30 -4.39 0.70 10.00
C GLY A 30 -4.44 0.30 8.52
N LEU A 31 -5.12 -0.78 8.17
CA LEU A 31 -5.16 -1.33 6.80
C LEU A 31 -5.62 -0.30 5.76
N PRO A 32 -6.73 0.46 5.94
CA PRO A 32 -7.13 1.51 5.01
C PRO A 32 -6.06 2.58 4.78
N VAL A 33 -5.32 2.93 5.83
CA VAL A 33 -4.28 3.96 5.76
C VAL A 33 -3.05 3.44 4.99
N VAL A 34 -2.68 2.18 5.22
CA VAL A 34 -1.64 1.48 4.46
C VAL A 34 -2.04 1.35 2.98
N HIS A 35 -3.27 0.97 2.70
CA HIS A 35 -3.77 0.85 1.32
C HIS A 35 -3.65 2.18 0.57
N GLU A 36 -4.02 3.30 1.20
CA GLU A 36 -3.88 4.63 0.62
C GLU A 36 -2.42 5.01 0.37
N LEU A 37 -1.51 4.68 1.29
CA LEU A 37 -0.07 4.89 1.14
C LEU A 37 0.47 4.14 -0.09
N ILE A 38 0.19 2.84 -0.20
CA ILE A 38 0.59 2.00 -1.34
C ILE A 38 -0.01 2.55 -2.64
N THR A 39 -1.29 2.92 -2.64
CA THR A 39 -1.97 3.49 -3.81
C THR A 39 -1.28 4.76 -4.30
N ARG A 40 -0.89 5.67 -3.40
CA ARG A 40 -0.13 6.87 -3.76
C ARG A 40 1.22 6.53 -4.38
N MET A 41 1.94 5.55 -3.82
CA MET A 41 3.22 5.11 -4.37
C MET A 41 3.08 4.49 -5.77
N LEU A 42 2.06 3.66 -5.98
CA LEU A 42 1.74 3.06 -7.28
C LEU A 42 1.37 4.14 -8.31
N ARG A 43 0.57 5.13 -7.92
CA ARG A 43 0.23 6.28 -8.78
C ARG A 43 1.44 7.13 -9.14
N GLN A 44 2.29 7.43 -8.17
CA GLN A 44 3.50 8.22 -8.41
C GLN A 44 4.46 7.54 -9.39
N ARG A 45 4.42 6.20 -9.46
CA ARG A 45 5.21 5.40 -10.41
C ARG A 45 4.57 5.22 -11.78
N GLY A 46 3.33 5.67 -11.95
CA GLY A 46 2.55 5.40 -13.15
C GLY A 46 2.12 3.94 -13.28
N VAL A 47 2.11 3.18 -12.17
CA VAL A 47 1.51 1.83 -12.14
C VAL A 47 -0.01 1.93 -12.17
N LEU A 48 -0.55 2.92 -11.45
CA LEU A 48 -1.96 3.30 -11.48
C LEU A 48 -2.10 4.73 -12.03
N ASP A 49 -3.10 4.95 -12.88
CA ASP A 49 -3.51 6.29 -13.29
C ASP A 49 -4.33 6.99 -12.18
N ASP A 50 -4.64 8.27 -12.36
CA ASP A 50 -5.55 9.04 -11.48
C ASP A 50 -6.93 8.37 -11.34
N ASN A 51 -7.36 7.64 -12.36
CA ASN A 51 -8.60 6.87 -12.34
C ASN A 51 -8.46 5.46 -11.72
N LEU A 52 -7.34 5.18 -11.04
CA LEU A 52 -7.00 3.86 -10.48
C LEU A 52 -6.99 2.74 -11.53
N VAL A 53 -6.60 3.10 -12.76
CA VAL A 53 -6.47 2.16 -13.87
C VAL A 53 -5.03 1.66 -13.93
N VAL A 54 -4.88 0.35 -13.97
CA VAL A 54 -3.60 -0.35 -14.10
C VAL A 54 -2.96 -0.05 -15.46
N ALA A 55 -1.70 0.37 -15.45
CA ALA A 55 -0.93 0.62 -16.65
C ALA A 55 -0.60 -0.69 -17.41
N GLU A 56 -0.17 -0.60 -18.67
CA GLU A 56 0.31 -1.78 -19.39
C GLU A 56 1.74 -2.15 -18.99
N GLY A 57 2.00 -3.45 -18.78
CA GLY A 57 3.35 -3.97 -18.51
C GLY A 57 3.81 -3.89 -17.06
N VAL A 58 2.90 -3.64 -16.12
CA VAL A 58 3.19 -3.71 -14.68
C VAL A 58 3.11 -5.14 -14.14
N ASP A 59 3.79 -5.32 -13.01
CA ASP A 59 3.83 -6.60 -12.33
C ASP A 59 2.42 -7.00 -11.85
N PRO A 60 1.88 -8.14 -12.30
CA PRO A 60 0.53 -8.57 -11.93
C PRO A 60 0.41 -8.89 -10.44
N ASP A 61 1.51 -9.27 -9.77
CA ASP A 61 1.48 -9.59 -8.35
C ASP A 61 1.28 -8.31 -7.52
N TRP A 62 1.84 -7.17 -7.95
CA TRP A 62 1.58 -5.88 -7.30
C TRP A 62 0.12 -5.46 -7.35
N ILE A 63 -0.51 -5.70 -8.50
CA ILE A 63 -1.92 -5.37 -8.70
C ILE A 63 -2.80 -6.30 -7.87
N ARG A 64 -2.48 -7.60 -7.82
CA ARG A 64 -3.20 -8.56 -6.97
C ARG A 64 -3.17 -8.16 -5.51
N THR A 65 -2.01 -7.83 -4.96
CA THR A 65 -1.89 -7.39 -3.57
C THR A 65 -2.64 -6.07 -3.33
N TRP A 66 -2.60 -5.14 -4.28
CA TRP A 66 -3.38 -3.91 -4.19
C TRP A 66 -4.90 -4.15 -4.22
N GLU A 67 -5.39 -4.99 -5.14
CA GLU A 67 -6.81 -5.34 -5.26
C GLU A 67 -7.31 -6.12 -4.04
N ALA A 68 -6.52 -7.06 -3.53
CA ALA A 68 -6.85 -7.85 -2.35
C ALA A 68 -7.06 -6.96 -1.12
N GLY A 69 -6.12 -6.07 -0.81
CA GLY A 69 -6.33 -5.18 0.32
C GLY A 69 -7.35 -4.07 0.06
N ARG A 70 -7.65 -3.70 -1.20
CA ARG A 70 -8.81 -2.85 -1.52
C ARG A 70 -10.13 -3.54 -1.12
N GLU A 71 -10.23 -4.83 -1.42
CA GLU A 71 -11.38 -5.64 -1.05
C GLU A 71 -11.50 -5.73 0.47
N LEU A 72 -10.41 -6.01 1.18
CA LEU A 72 -10.40 -6.03 2.66
C LEU A 72 -10.75 -4.68 3.28
N VAL A 73 -10.24 -3.57 2.75
CA VAL A 73 -10.63 -2.23 3.20
C VAL A 73 -12.13 -1.99 3.01
N SER A 74 -12.70 -2.44 1.89
CA SER A 74 -14.14 -2.35 1.66
C SER A 74 -14.94 -3.23 2.62
N LEU A 75 -14.39 -4.37 3.06
CA LEU A 75 -15.02 -5.24 4.04
C LEU A 75 -14.95 -4.63 5.44
N VAL A 76 -13.82 -4.05 5.84
CA VAL A 76 -13.65 -3.38 7.14
C VAL A 76 -14.55 -2.15 7.28
N ASP A 77 -14.78 -1.40 6.20
CA ASP A 77 -15.73 -0.27 6.21
C ASP A 77 -17.20 -0.72 6.35
N ASP A 78 -17.50 -1.95 5.91
CA ASP A 78 -18.83 -2.54 6.07
C ASP A 78 -19.01 -3.09 7.48
N ALA A 79 -19.70 -2.33 8.33
CA ALA A 79 -19.97 -2.71 9.72
C ALA A 79 -20.79 -4.01 9.90
N ALA A 80 -21.33 -4.60 8.82
CA ALA A 80 -22.02 -5.88 8.84
C ALA A 80 -21.16 -7.05 8.33
N ALA A 81 -19.98 -6.79 7.78
CA ALA A 81 -19.02 -7.79 7.38
C ALA A 81 -18.18 -8.25 8.57
N GLU A 82 -17.97 -9.56 8.68
CA GLU A 82 -16.98 -10.14 9.59
C GLU A 82 -15.67 -10.29 8.81
N VAL A 83 -14.61 -9.67 9.31
CA VAL A 83 -13.25 -9.79 8.74
C VAL A 83 -12.40 -10.56 9.74
N ASP A 84 -11.64 -11.53 9.25
CA ASP A 84 -10.74 -12.31 10.10
C ASP A 84 -9.47 -11.51 10.39
N ASP A 85 -9.06 -11.44 11.67
CA ASP A 85 -7.84 -10.75 12.08
C ASP A 85 -6.59 -11.31 11.37
N GLN A 86 -6.56 -12.61 11.03
CA GLN A 86 -5.45 -13.19 10.28
C GLN A 86 -5.41 -12.70 8.84
N ASP A 87 -6.56 -12.54 8.18
CA ASP A 87 -6.61 -11.98 6.82
C ASP A 87 -6.07 -10.54 6.80
N LEU A 88 -6.35 -9.76 7.85
CA LEU A 88 -5.79 -8.42 8.02
C LEU A 88 -4.27 -8.45 8.17
N VAL A 89 -3.76 -9.29 9.07
CA VAL A 89 -2.31 -9.42 9.33
C VAL A 89 -1.57 -9.89 8.08
N ASP A 90 -2.07 -10.94 7.41
CA ASP A 90 -1.47 -11.46 6.19
C ASP A 90 -1.42 -10.39 5.08
N GLN A 91 -2.49 -9.60 4.93
CA GLN A 91 -2.53 -8.51 3.96
C GLN A 91 -1.56 -7.37 4.30
N LEU A 92 -1.37 -7.06 5.58
CA LEU A 92 -0.43 -6.04 6.04
C LEU A 92 1.03 -6.48 5.81
N ASP A 93 1.34 -7.75 6.02
CA ASP A 93 2.63 -8.34 5.66
C ASP A 93 2.85 -8.30 4.13
N GLU A 94 1.87 -8.65 3.32
CA GLU A 94 1.98 -8.51 1.86
C GLU A 94 2.17 -7.05 1.42
N TYR A 95 1.52 -6.09 2.10
CA TYR A 95 1.74 -4.67 1.84
C TYR A 95 3.12 -4.20 2.24
N ARG A 96 3.70 -4.76 3.30
CA ARG A 96 5.08 -4.49 3.67
C ARG A 96 6.05 -4.96 2.58
N ASP A 97 5.89 -6.18 2.10
CA ASP A 97 6.72 -6.72 1.02
C ASP A 97 6.58 -5.87 -0.26
N LEU A 98 5.36 -5.48 -0.61
CA LEU A 98 5.11 -4.59 -1.75
C LEU A 98 5.75 -3.20 -1.54
N PHE A 99 5.63 -2.63 -0.35
CA PHE A 99 6.25 -1.36 0.01
C PHE A 99 7.77 -1.41 -0.17
N GLU A 100 8.41 -2.45 0.36
CA GLU A 100 9.85 -2.65 0.24
C GLU A 100 10.28 -2.82 -1.22
N ALA A 101 9.58 -3.67 -1.99
CA ALA A 101 9.83 -3.86 -3.42
C ALA A 101 9.68 -2.56 -4.22
N LEU A 102 8.68 -1.74 -3.89
CA LEU A 102 8.52 -0.42 -4.47
C LEU A 102 9.76 0.43 -4.11
N LEU A 103 10.12 0.59 -2.83
CA LEU A 103 11.28 1.38 -2.44
C LEU A 103 12.57 0.96 -3.16
N GLU A 104 12.82 -0.35 -3.32
CA GLU A 104 13.98 -0.88 -4.01
C GLU A 104 14.01 -0.55 -5.50
N GLN A 105 12.89 -0.68 -6.22
CA GLN A 105 12.83 -0.33 -7.65
C GLN A 105 13.09 1.16 -7.92
N ARG A 106 12.82 2.03 -6.93
CA ARG A 106 13.13 3.47 -7.04
C ARG A 106 14.61 3.78 -6.78
N ALA A 107 15.32 2.91 -6.06
CA ALA A 107 16.74 3.05 -5.81
C ALA A 107 17.61 2.60 -6.99
N ALA A 108 17.01 2.04 -8.05
CA ALA A 108 17.72 1.73 -9.30
C ALA A 108 18.10 3.04 -10.04
N PRO A 109 19.40 3.27 -10.30
CA PRO A 109 19.93 4.50 -10.90
C PRO A 109 19.69 4.64 -12.41
#